data_AF-A0A1F0VNJ5-F1
#
_entry.id   AF-A0A1F0VNJ5-F1
#
_cell.length_a   1.000
_cell.length_b   1.000
_cell.length_c   1.000
_cell.angle_alpha   90.00
_cell.angle_beta   90.00
_cell.angle_gamma   90.00
#
_symmetry.space_group_name_H-M   'P 1'
#
loop_
_entity.id
_entity.type
_entity.pdbx_description
1 polymer ?
#
loop_
_entity_poly.entity_id
_entity_poly.type
_entity_poly.pdbx_seq_one_letter_code
_entity_poly.pdbx_strand_id
1 'polypeptide(L)'
;MPPVSLSNPHDAHLKPSALPPAVQWVAIGLFVVAVAVSGFYAVFEHWRRATLLLGGALVWLTVVRLTCDSSRVGVLAVRSRRFDAWFTGILGAAMAFLAFSIDALGS
;
A
#
# COMPACT_ATOMS: atom_id res chain seq x y z
N MET A 1 25.22 -1.41 -18.72
CA MET A 1 23.76 -1.60 -18.68
C MET A 1 23.14 -0.23 -18.49
N PRO A 2 22.19 0.24 -19.33
CA PRO A 2 21.55 1.51 -19.07
C PRO A 2 20.88 1.46 -17.69
N PRO A 3 20.97 2.50 -16.85
CA PRO A 3 20.29 2.51 -15.57
C PRO A 3 18.79 2.35 -15.86
N VAL A 4 18.19 1.31 -15.28
CA VAL A 4 16.74 1.10 -15.35
C VAL A 4 16.10 2.38 -14.82
N SER A 5 15.45 3.14 -15.69
CA SER A 5 14.83 4.42 -15.34
C SER A 5 13.64 4.13 -14.41
N LEU A 6 13.87 4.17 -13.10
CA LEU A 6 12.86 3.91 -12.07
C LEU A 6 11.91 5.09 -11.83
N SER A 7 11.78 6.00 -12.79
CA SER A 7 10.67 6.94 -12.83
C SER A 7 9.54 6.31 -13.63
N ASN A 8 8.45 5.95 -12.97
CA ASN A 8 7.25 5.47 -13.63
C ASN A 8 6.84 6.42 -14.78
N PRO A 9 6.88 5.99 -16.06
CA PRO A 9 6.65 6.86 -17.21
C PRO A 9 5.28 7.55 -17.19
N HIS A 10 4.28 6.87 -16.62
CA HIS A 10 2.92 7.40 -16.50
C HIS A 10 2.80 8.55 -15.49
N ASP A 11 3.77 8.69 -14.58
CA ASP A 11 3.80 9.73 -13.54
C ASP A 11 4.83 10.84 -13.86
N ALA A 12 5.51 10.78 -15.02
CA ALA A 12 6.60 11.69 -15.37
C ALA A 12 6.20 13.18 -15.44
N HIS A 13 4.91 13.46 -15.62
CA HIS A 13 4.35 14.81 -15.68
C HIS A 13 3.90 15.36 -14.31
N LEU A 14 3.98 14.56 -13.25
CA LEU A 14 3.52 14.95 -11.93
C LEU A 14 4.57 15.79 -11.20
N LYS A 15 4.10 16.81 -10.46
CA LYS A 15 4.98 17.61 -9.59
C LYS A 15 5.61 16.71 -8.51
N PRO A 16 6.90 16.92 -8.17
CA PRO A 16 7.52 16.26 -7.03
C PRO A 16 6.72 16.49 -5.75
N SER A 17 6.71 15.48 -4.88
CA SER A 17 6.08 15.55 -3.58
C SER A 17 6.66 16.68 -2.74
N ALA A 18 5.80 17.35 -1.97
CA ALA A 18 6.22 18.33 -0.97
C ALA A 18 6.78 17.69 0.31
N LEU A 19 6.64 16.36 0.47
CA LEU A 19 7.08 15.67 1.67
C LEU A 19 8.61 15.47 1.70
N PRO A 20 9.26 15.68 2.86
CA PRO A 20 10.67 15.37 3.03
C PRO A 20 10.96 13.90 2.71
N PRO A 21 12.14 13.57 2.15
CA PRO A 21 12.49 12.20 1.78
C PRO A 21 12.38 11.20 2.95
N ALA A 22 12.75 11.62 4.16
CA ALA A 22 12.65 10.78 5.36
C ALA A 22 11.20 10.37 5.66
N VAL A 23 10.26 11.31 5.52
CA VAL A 23 8.82 11.03 5.75
C VAL A 23 8.29 10.05 4.71
N GLN A 24 8.73 10.15 3.45
CA GLN A 24 8.34 9.21 2.41
C GLN A 24 8.83 7.79 2.73
N TRP A 25 10.09 7.64 3.15
CA TRP A 25 10.64 6.34 3.56
C TRP A 25 9.96 5.77 4.79
N VAL A 26 9.63 6.59 5.79
CA VAL A 26 8.87 6.15 6.96
C VAL A 26 7.47 5.67 6.55
N ALA A 27 6.78 6.39 5.66
CA ALA A 27 5.45 6.01 5.19
C ALA A 27 5.47 4.69 4.41
N ILE A 28 6.48 4.48 3.55
CA ILE A 28 6.72 3.21 2.83
C ILE A 28 7.08 2.10 3.82
N GLY A 29 7.95 2.38 4.81
CA GLY A 29 8.33 1.43 5.85
C GLY A 29 7.12 0.96 6.67
N LEU A 30 6.22 1.88 7.03
CA LEU A 30 4.98 1.55 7.74
C LEU A 30 4.08 0.63 6.92
N PHE A 31 3.99 0.84 5.60
CA PHE A 31 3.28 -0.08 4.70
C PHE A 31 3.89 -1.49 4.76
N VAL A 32 5.20 -1.61 4.61
CA VAL A 32 5.90 -2.92 4.63
C VAL A 32 5.70 -3.62 5.98
N VAL A 33 5.82 -2.90 7.09
CA VAL A 33 5.57 -3.44 8.43
C VAL A 33 4.13 -3.92 8.56
N ALA A 34 3.14 -3.15 8.10
CA ALA A 34 1.73 -3.55 8.17
C ALA A 34 1.46 -4.85 7.37
N VAL A 35 2.06 -4.99 6.18
CA VAL A 35 1.98 -6.23 5.39
C VAL A 35 2.65 -7.39 6.12
N ALA A 36 3.82 -7.19 6.73
CA ALA A 36 4.51 -8.23 7.49
C ALA A 36 3.70 -8.70 8.70
N VAL A 37 3.12 -7.76 9.46
CA VAL A 37 2.24 -8.08 10.61
C VAL A 37 0.98 -8.80 10.13
N SER A 38 0.40 -8.39 9.01
CA SER A 38 -0.71 -9.13 8.39
C SER A 38 -0.31 -10.57 8.04
N GLY A 39 0.87 -10.76 7.42
CA GLY A 39 1.40 -12.08 7.08
C GLY A 39 1.62 -12.95 8.31
N PHE A 40 2.11 -12.37 9.40
CA PHE A 40 2.22 -13.05 10.70
C PHE A 40 0.84 -13.56 11.14
N TYR A 41 -0.19 -12.71 11.22
CA TYR A 41 -1.54 -13.18 11.59
C TYR A 41 -2.10 -14.24 10.64
N ALA A 42 -1.76 -14.19 9.35
CA ALA A 42 -2.19 -15.20 8.38
C ALA A 42 -1.59 -16.58 8.69
N VAL A 43 -0.31 -16.63 9.08
CA VAL A 43 0.41 -17.88 9.44
C VAL A 43 -0.12 -18.48 10.74
N PHE A 44 -0.58 -17.66 11.68
CA PHE A 44 -1.16 -18.12 12.95
C PHE A 44 -2.68 -18.37 12.87
N GLU A 45 -3.23 -18.66 11.69
CA GLU A 45 -4.66 -18.99 11.46
C GLU A 45 -5.64 -17.87 11.88
N HIS A 46 -5.16 -16.64 12.08
CA HIS A 46 -5.98 -15.48 12.39
C HIS A 46 -6.38 -14.73 11.11
N TRP A 47 -6.99 -15.46 10.18
CA TRP A 47 -7.32 -14.99 8.82
C TRP A 47 -8.12 -13.68 8.80
N ARG A 48 -9.02 -13.47 9.77
CA ARG A 48 -9.82 -12.23 9.88
C ARG A 48 -8.96 -11.02 10.21
N ARG A 49 -8.06 -11.15 11.20
CA ARG A 49 -7.13 -10.08 11.59
C ARG A 49 -6.11 -9.82 10.48
N ALA A 50 -5.61 -10.87 9.84
CA ALA A 50 -4.75 -10.75 8.67
C ALA A 50 -5.43 -9.96 7.55
N THR A 51 -6.65 -10.34 7.15
CA THR A 51 -7.38 -9.65 6.08
C THR A 51 -7.69 -8.20 6.42
N LEU A 52 -8.08 -7.90 7.66
CA LEU A 52 -8.28 -6.51 8.13
C LEU A 52 -6.99 -5.69 8.02
N LEU A 53 -5.87 -6.23 8.50
CA LEU A 53 -4.58 -5.53 8.47
C LEU A 53 -4.05 -5.34 7.05
N LEU A 54 -4.19 -6.34 6.19
CA LEU A 54 -3.82 -6.22 4.78
C LEU A 54 -4.71 -5.20 4.06
N GLY A 55 -6.02 -5.21 4.32
CA GLY A 55 -6.95 -4.21 3.80
C GLY A 55 -6.56 -2.79 4.23
N GLY A 56 -6.28 -2.60 5.52
CA GLY A 56 -5.76 -1.33 6.06
C GLY A 56 -4.41 -0.92 5.46
N ALA A 57 -3.51 -1.87 5.24
CA ALA A 57 -2.22 -1.63 4.60
C ALA A 57 -2.40 -1.16 3.13
N LEU A 58 -3.34 -1.73 2.39
CA LEU A 58 -3.64 -1.29 1.02
C LEU A 58 -4.28 0.11 0.98
N VAL A 59 -5.17 0.43 1.93
CA VAL A 59 -5.69 1.80 2.08
C VAL A 59 -4.55 2.78 2.43
N TRP A 60 -3.61 2.37 3.29
CA TRP A 60 -2.42 3.15 3.58
C TRP A 60 -1.54 3.33 2.34
N LEU A 61 -1.38 2.29 1.52
CA LEU A 61 -0.66 2.38 0.24
C LEU A 61 -1.29 3.39 -0.71
N THR A 62 -2.61 3.57 -0.69
CA THR A 62 -3.28 4.66 -1.43
C THR A 62 -2.75 6.03 -0.98
N VAL A 63 -2.65 6.27 0.33
CA VAL A 63 -2.09 7.52 0.88
C VAL A 63 -0.64 7.69 0.43
N VAL A 64 0.17 6.63 0.52
CA VAL A 64 1.57 6.63 0.05
C VAL A 64 1.64 6.95 -1.45
N ARG A 65 0.82 6.35 -2.31
CA ARG A 65 0.81 6.64 -3.75
C ARG A 65 0.43 8.08 -4.05
N LEU A 66 -0.52 8.65 -3.31
CA LEU A 66 -0.97 10.03 -3.51
C LEU A 66 0.04 11.07 -3.01
N THR A 67 0.85 10.74 -2.01
CA THR A 67 1.72 11.68 -1.31
C THR A 67 3.20 11.51 -1.59
N CYS A 68 3.68 10.33 -1.98
CA CYS A 68 5.10 10.04 -2.19
C CYS A 68 5.49 10.02 -3.67
N ASP A 69 6.78 10.21 -3.96
CA ASP A 69 7.31 10.18 -5.31
C ASP A 69 7.43 8.75 -5.84
N SER A 70 7.01 8.52 -7.09
CA SER A 70 7.04 7.19 -7.72
C SER A 70 8.46 6.60 -7.83
N SER A 71 9.49 7.45 -7.87
CA SER A 71 10.89 7.03 -7.84
C SER A 71 11.31 6.36 -6.53
N ARG A 72 10.69 6.73 -5.39
CA ARG A 72 10.95 6.10 -4.08
C ARG A 72 10.06 4.89 -3.84
N VAL A 73 8.80 5.00 -4.26
CA VAL A 73 7.81 3.91 -4.16
C VAL A 73 8.23 2.69 -4.99
N GLY A 74 8.96 2.90 -6.10
CA GLY A 74 9.64 1.86 -6.85
C GLY A 74 8.66 0.85 -7.47
N VAL A 75 8.83 -0.44 -7.16
CA VAL A 75 8.05 -1.54 -7.74
C VAL A 75 6.54 -1.47 -7.47
N LEU A 76 6.12 -0.71 -6.47
CA LEU A 76 4.70 -0.49 -6.16
C LEU A 76 4.05 0.57 -7.08
N ALA A 77 4.84 1.25 -7.91
CA ALA A 77 4.36 2.21 -8.91
C ALA A 77 4.34 1.58 -10.30
N VAL A 78 3.30 0.78 -10.58
CA VAL A 78 3.22 -0.07 -11.79
C VAL A 78 2.59 0.66 -12.97
N ARG A 79 1.45 1.35 -12.76
CA ARG A 79 0.72 2.03 -13.85
C ARG A 79 0.69 3.52 -13.65
N SER A 80 -0.43 4.16 -13.34
CA SER A 80 -0.47 5.59 -13.04
C SER A 80 -0.80 5.79 -11.58
N ARG A 81 -0.33 6.88 -10.97
CA ARG A 81 -0.63 7.22 -9.58
C ARG A 81 -2.12 7.11 -9.26
N ARG A 82 -2.97 7.61 -10.16
CA ARG A 82 -4.44 7.59 -10.01
C ARG A 82 -4.99 6.17 -10.07
N PHE A 83 -4.55 5.38 -11.05
CA PHE A 83 -5.01 4.00 -11.20
C PHE A 83 -4.61 3.15 -9.98
N ASP A 84 -3.34 3.23 -9.58
CA ASP A 84 -2.83 2.48 -8.43
C ASP A 84 -3.55 2.89 -7.13
N ALA A 85 -3.82 4.20 -6.96
CA ALA A 85 -4.56 4.72 -5.80
C ALA A 85 -6.00 4.20 -5.76
N TRP A 86 -6.73 4.24 -6.88
CA TRP A 86 -8.09 3.68 -6.95
C TRP A 86 -8.10 2.18 -6.72
N PHE A 87 -7.17 1.45 -7.34
CA PHE A 87 -7.07 0.00 -7.20
C PHE A 87 -6.80 -0.41 -5.75
N THR A 88 -5.75 0.15 -5.15
CA THR A 88 -5.37 -0.15 -3.75
C THR A 88 -6.44 0.31 -2.76
N GLY A 89 -7.07 1.46 -3.00
CA GLY A 89 -8.11 2.01 -2.12
C GLY A 89 -9.39 1.18 -2.15
N ILE A 90 -9.88 0.83 -3.34
CA ILE A 90 -11.09 0.00 -3.49
C ILE A 90 -10.82 -1.41 -2.95
N LEU A 91 -9.71 -2.03 -3.33
CA LEU A 91 -9.37 -3.38 -2.88
C LEU A 91 -9.17 -3.42 -1.36
N GLY A 92 -8.41 -2.48 -0.81
CA GLY A 92 -8.17 -2.37 0.63
C GLY A 92 -9.46 -2.16 1.42
N ALA A 93 -10.33 -1.26 0.96
CA ALA A 93 -11.64 -1.02 1.57
C ALA A 93 -12.54 -2.25 1.49
N ALA A 94 -12.58 -2.94 0.35
CA ALA A 94 -13.37 -4.16 0.17
C ALA A 94 -12.88 -5.29 1.10
N MET A 95 -11.56 -5.47 1.22
CA MET A 95 -10.96 -6.44 2.14
C MET A 95 -11.28 -6.11 3.60
N ALA A 96 -11.13 -4.85 4.00
CA ALA A 96 -11.44 -4.42 5.35
C ALA A 96 -12.93 -4.57 5.68
N PHE A 97 -13.81 -4.19 4.74
CA PHE A 97 -15.25 -4.37 4.87
C PHE A 97 -15.64 -5.84 5.01
N LEU A 98 -15.10 -6.71 4.15
CA LEU A 98 -15.39 -8.15 4.19
C LEU A 98 -14.95 -8.74 5.54
N ALA A 99 -13.73 -8.45 5.97
CA ALA A 99 -13.20 -8.98 7.22
C ALA A 99 -13.90 -8.40 8.47
N PHE A 100 -14.44 -7.18 8.38
CA PHE A 100 -15.28 -6.59 9.43
C PHE A 100 -16.70 -7.19 9.45
N SER A 101 -17.24 -7.54 8.28
CA SER A 101 -18.60 -8.08 8.14
C SER A 101 -18.77 -9.51 8.65
N ILE A 102 -17.68 -10.27 8.80
CA ILE A 102 -17.73 -11.65 9.26
C ILE A 102 -17.61 -11.69 10.78
N ASP A 103 -18.64 -12.23 11.43
CA ASP A 103 -18.68 -12.38 12.88
C ASP A 103 -17.49 -13.18 13.40
N ALA A 104 -17.03 -12.77 14.58
CA ALA A 104 -15.98 -13.45 15.33
C ALA A 104 -16.50 -14.72 16.01
N LEU A 105 -17.05 -15.66 15.24
CA LEU A 105 -17.35 -16.99 15.76
C LEU A 105 -16.01 -17.71 16.03
N GLY A 106 -15.49 -17.53 17.24
CA GLY A 106 -14.32 -18.25 17.76
C GLY A 106 -12.94 -17.67 17.47
N SER A 107 -12.74 -16.35 17.56
CA SER A 107 -11.38 -15.75 17.66
C SER A 107 -11.02 -15.36 19.08
#